data_AF-A0A7C4DKY7-F1
#
_entry.id   AF-A0A7C4DKY7-F1
#
_cell.length_a   1.000
_cell.length_b   1.000
_cell.length_c   1.000
_cell.angle_alpha   90.00
_cell.angle_beta   90.00
_cell.angle_gamma   90.00
#
_symmetry.space_group_name_H-M   'P 1'
#
loop_
_entity.id
_entity.type
_entity.pdbx_description
1 polymer ?
#
loop_
_entity_poly.entity_id
_entity_poly.type
_entity_poly.pdbx_seq_one_letter_code
_entity_poly.pdbx_strand_id
1 'polypeptide(L)'
;MADTSNAETNRQSHPLLSTFLRIFWMLAGNAGLFALGIVIRREPSPSLFDGLFWALVVALIGARWADIALLHGDRADGRPATMQDFSRYVLMLVGIAAAGYAIAFFTRAG
;
A
#
# COMPACT_ATOMS: atom_id res chain seq x y z
N MET A 1 31.21 33.04 14.90
CA MET A 1 29.93 32.57 15.46
C MET A 1 28.95 32.52 14.31
N ALA A 2 29.07 31.48 13.48
CA ALA A 2 28.40 31.38 12.19
C ALA A 2 27.51 30.12 12.19
N ASP A 3 26.21 30.39 12.16
CA ASP A 3 25.23 29.69 11.33
C ASP A 3 25.04 28.18 11.52
N THR A 4 24.47 27.79 12.66
CA THR A 4 23.77 26.50 12.78
C THR A 4 22.33 26.57 12.27
N SER A 5 21.83 27.73 11.80
CA SER A 5 20.44 27.89 11.38
C SER A 5 20.16 27.33 9.99
N ASN A 6 21.17 27.32 9.11
CA ASN A 6 21.04 26.79 7.74
C ASN A 6 21.07 25.26 7.65
N ALA A 7 21.48 24.55 8.72
CA ALA A 7 21.53 23.09 8.74
C ALA A 7 20.13 22.47 8.97
N GLU A 8 19.21 23.22 9.58
CA GLU A 8 17.86 22.74 9.90
C GLU A 8 16.85 23.00 8.78
N THR A 9 17.10 23.99 7.92
CA THR A 9 16.18 24.39 6.84
C THR A 9 16.09 23.37 5.69
N ASN A 10 17.04 22.43 5.60
CA ASN A 10 17.12 21.46 4.50
C ASN A 10 16.40 20.12 4.76
N ARG A 11 15.76 19.93 5.92
CA ARG A 11 14.95 18.72 6.22
C ARG A 11 13.44 18.90 6.01
N GLN A 12 13.02 20.01 5.40
CA GLN A 12 11.62 20.26 5.06
C GLN A 12 11.24 19.66 3.70
N SER A 13 11.48 18.36 3.51
CA SER A 13 11.01 17.63 2.33
C SER A 13 9.59 17.11 2.60
N HIS A 14 8.58 17.91 2.28
CA HIS A 14 7.15 17.56 2.15
C HIS A 14 6.55 16.61 3.23
N PRO A 15 6.44 17.03 4.51
CA PRO A 15 5.94 16.20 5.61
C PRO A 15 4.48 15.74 5.45
N LEU A 16 3.66 16.53 4.75
CA LEU A 16 2.25 16.21 4.53
C LEU A 16 2.09 15.10 3.49
N LEU A 17 2.81 15.17 2.37
CA LEU A 17 2.67 14.21 1.28
C LEU A 17 3.13 12.80 1.69
N SER A 18 4.25 12.70 2.41
CA SER A 18 4.76 11.44 2.97
C SER A 18 3.83 10.86 4.02
N THR A 19 3.20 11.71 4.84
CA THR A 19 2.21 11.28 5.83
C THR A 19 0.91 10.79 5.17
N PHE A 20 0.38 11.51 4.18
CA PHE A 20 -0.82 11.09 3.45
C PHE A 20 -0.58 9.78 2.68
N LEU A 21 0.57 9.65 2.03
CA LEU A 21 0.91 8.42 1.31
C LEU A 21 1.04 7.24 2.28
N ARG A 22 1.63 7.47 3.48
CA ARG A 22 1.66 6.48 4.57
C ARG A 22 0.29 6.03 5.02
N ILE A 23 -0.60 6.99 5.30
CA ILE A 23 -1.98 6.69 5.72
C ILE A 23 -2.73 5.97 4.60
N PHE A 24 -2.51 6.37 3.34
CA PHE A 24 -3.15 5.74 2.19
C PHE A 24 -2.77 4.26 2.06
N TRP A 25 -1.48 3.90 2.11
CA TRP A 25 -1.11 2.49 1.98
C TRP A 25 -1.43 1.66 3.23
N MET A 26 -1.32 2.22 4.44
CA MET A 26 -1.65 1.49 5.68
C MET A 26 -3.16 1.29 5.84
N LEU A 27 -3.97 2.32 5.56
CA LEU A 27 -5.38 2.34 5.89
C LEU A 27 -6.26 2.10 4.66
N ALA A 28 -6.12 2.89 3.60
CA ALA A 28 -7.00 2.81 2.43
C ALA A 28 -6.78 1.51 1.63
N GLY A 29 -5.54 1.03 1.59
CA GLY A 29 -5.20 -0.21 0.89
C GLY A 29 -5.82 -1.46 1.50
N ASN A 30 -5.57 -1.67 2.79
CA ASN A 30 -6.05 -2.86 3.49
C ASN A 30 -7.58 -2.83 3.68
N ALA A 31 -8.15 -1.66 3.99
CA ALA A 31 -9.60 -1.50 4.12
C ALA A 31 -10.32 -1.69 2.77
N GLY A 32 -9.73 -1.17 1.67
CA GLY A 32 -10.27 -1.35 0.32
C GLY A 32 -10.24 -2.81 -0.12
N LEU A 33 -9.15 -3.55 0.14
CA LEU A 33 -9.07 -4.99 -0.14
C LEU A 33 -10.14 -5.78 0.63
N PHE A 34 -10.37 -5.44 1.89
CA PHE A 34 -11.38 -6.09 2.72
C PHE A 34 -12.81 -5.79 2.21
N ALA A 35 -13.09 -4.53 1.87
CA ALA A 35 -14.37 -4.12 1.32
C ALA A 35 -14.66 -4.79 -0.03
N LEU A 36 -13.70 -4.82 -0.94
CA LEU A 36 -13.87 -5.49 -2.24
C LEU A 36 -14.03 -7.01 -2.10
N GLY A 37 -13.34 -7.66 -1.16
CA GLY A 37 -13.55 -9.08 -0.88
C GLY A 37 -14.99 -9.41 -0.45
N ILE A 38 -15.61 -8.54 0.36
CA ILE A 38 -17.01 -8.69 0.77
C ILE A 38 -17.96 -8.52 -0.42
N VAL A 39 -17.68 -7.57 -1.30
CA VAL A 39 -18.50 -7.33 -2.50
C VAL A 39 -18.38 -8.48 -3.50
N ILE A 40 -17.17 -8.95 -3.79
CA ILE A 40 -16.92 -10.09 -4.70
C ILE A 40 -17.65 -11.34 -4.22
N ARG A 41 -17.71 -11.59 -2.91
CA ARG A 41 -18.46 -12.73 -2.35
C ARG A 41 -19.96 -12.66 -2.63
N ARG A 42 -20.54 -11.48 -2.82
CA ARG A 42 -21.97 -11.29 -3.08
C ARG A 42 -22.33 -11.35 -4.57
N GLU A 43 -21.33 -11.33 -5.46
CA GLU A 43 -21.52 -11.34 -6.91
C GLU A 43 -21.49 -12.79 -7.44
N PRO A 44 -22.51 -13.23 -8.20
CA PRO A 44 -22.61 -14.61 -8.68
C PRO A 44 -21.65 -14.94 -9.84
N SER A 45 -21.04 -13.94 -10.48
CA SER A 45 -20.11 -14.11 -11.61
C SER A 45 -18.88 -13.20 -11.48
N PRO A 46 -17.79 -13.44 -12.24
CA PRO A 46 -16.71 -12.46 -12.37
C PRO A 46 -17.28 -11.10 -12.78
N SER A 47 -16.98 -10.08 -12.00
CA SER A 47 -17.55 -8.75 -12.14
C SER A 47 -16.44 -7.71 -12.33
N LEU A 48 -16.85 -6.47 -12.59
CA LEU A 48 -15.94 -5.33 -12.61
C LEU A 48 -15.14 -5.21 -11.29
N PHE A 49 -15.70 -5.70 -10.17
CA PHE A 49 -15.05 -5.67 -8.86
C PHE A 49 -13.83 -6.59 -8.76
N ASP A 50 -13.78 -7.70 -9.51
CA ASP A 50 -12.58 -8.54 -9.60
C ASP A 50 -11.40 -7.72 -10.21
N GLY A 51 -11.68 -6.95 -11.26
CA GLY A 51 -10.69 -6.07 -11.89
C GLY A 51 -10.27 -4.90 -10.98
N LEU A 52 -11.23 -4.27 -10.29
CA LEU A 52 -10.95 -3.20 -9.33
C LEU A 52 -10.11 -3.69 -8.14
N PHE A 53 -10.32 -4.93 -7.69
CA PHE A 53 -9.53 -5.54 -6.61
C PHE A 53 -8.06 -5.64 -7.01
N TRP A 54 -7.77 -6.20 -8.17
CA TRP A 54 -6.39 -6.31 -8.65
C TRP A 54 -5.79 -4.94 -9.00
N ALA A 55 -6.58 -4.02 -9.55
CA ALA A 55 -6.13 -2.65 -9.78
C ALA A 55 -5.72 -1.95 -8.47
N LEU A 56 -6.47 -2.17 -7.38
CA LEU A 56 -6.15 -1.63 -6.07
C LEU A 56 -4.85 -2.26 -5.50
N VAL A 57 -4.65 -3.56 -5.68
CA VAL A 57 -3.37 -4.22 -5.32
C VAL A 57 -2.21 -3.55 -6.05
N VAL A 58 -2.30 -3.38 -7.37
CA VAL A 58 -1.25 -2.73 -8.18
C VAL A 58 -1.02 -1.29 -7.74
N ALA A 59 -2.08 -0.53 -7.48
CA ALA A 59 -1.98 0.84 -6.99
C ALA A 59 -1.25 0.92 -5.64
N LEU A 60 -1.49 -0.03 -4.72
CA LEU A 60 -0.78 -0.10 -3.44
C LEU A 60 0.70 -0.42 -3.58
N ILE A 61 1.04 -1.35 -4.48
CA ILE A 61 2.43 -1.68 -4.79
C ILE A 61 3.13 -0.43 -5.34
N GLY A 62 2.51 0.26 -6.30
CA GLY A 62 3.04 1.49 -6.89
C GLY A 62 3.22 2.62 -5.88
N ALA A 63 2.21 2.84 -5.03
CA ALA A 63 2.28 3.84 -3.96
C ALA A 63 3.42 3.54 -2.98
N ARG A 64 3.59 2.27 -2.58
CA ARG A 64 4.68 1.87 -1.68
C ARG A 64 6.05 1.95 -2.35
N TRP A 65 6.13 1.68 -3.64
CA TRP A 65 7.36 1.87 -4.41
C TRP A 65 7.73 3.35 -4.47
N ALA A 66 6.77 4.23 -4.79
CA ALA A 66 7.00 5.67 -4.84
C ALA A 66 7.41 6.24 -3.46
N ASP A 67 6.78 5.76 -2.38
CA ASP A 67 7.14 6.11 -1.00
C ASP A 67 8.60 5.80 -0.70
N ILE A 68 9.08 4.61 -1.06
CA ILE A 68 10.46 4.16 -0.79
C ILE A 68 11.46 4.79 -1.77
N ALA A 69 11.14 4.84 -3.06
CA ALA A 69 12.05 5.26 -4.13
C ALA A 69 12.18 6.78 -4.28
N LEU A 70 11.10 7.54 -4.09
CA LEU A 70 11.06 8.98 -4.34
C LEU A 70 11.07 9.79 -3.03
N LEU A 71 10.39 9.28 -2.00
CA LEU A 71 10.22 10.02 -0.74
C LEU A 71 11.16 9.55 0.37
N HIS A 72 12.05 8.58 0.09
CA HIS A 72 12.93 7.95 1.08
C HIS A 72 12.17 7.52 2.33
N GLY A 73 10.92 7.07 2.17
CA GLY A 73 10.00 6.84 3.27
C GLY A 73 10.57 5.86 4.28
N ASP A 74 10.61 6.27 5.55
CA ASP A 74 11.05 5.36 6.61
C ASP A 74 10.02 4.23 6.81
N ARG A 75 10.49 3.12 7.37
CA ARG A 75 9.66 2.15 8.06
C ARG A 75 8.88 2.80 9.20
N ALA A 76 7.87 2.09 9.70
CA ALA A 76 7.09 2.52 10.86
C ALA A 76 7.92 2.70 12.15
N ASP A 77 9.12 2.12 12.21
CA ASP A 77 10.08 2.26 13.31
C ASP A 77 11.07 3.43 13.13
N GLY A 78 10.90 4.25 12.07
CA GLY A 78 11.75 5.40 11.78
C GLY A 78 13.09 5.06 11.11
N ARG A 79 13.31 3.81 10.68
CA ARG A 79 14.50 3.43 9.90
C ARG A 79 14.26 3.56 8.40
N PRO A 80 15.28 3.89 7.59
CA PRO A 80 15.12 3.95 6.14
C PRO A 80 14.61 2.61 5.59
N ALA A 81 13.54 2.65 4.81
CA ALA A 81 13.01 1.45 4.15
C ALA A 81 13.91 1.07 2.98
N THR A 82 14.24 -0.22 2.87
CA THR A 82 15.08 -0.72 1.78
C THR A 82 14.22 -1.37 0.71
N MET A 83 14.75 -1.49 -0.52
CA MET A 83 14.09 -2.22 -1.60
C MET A 83 13.88 -3.72 -1.26
N GLN A 84 14.68 -4.28 -0.35
CA GLN A 84 14.46 -5.63 0.16
C GLN A 84 13.16 -5.73 0.98
N ASP A 85 12.84 -4.70 1.77
CA ASP A 85 11.58 -4.64 2.51
C ASP A 85 10.38 -4.44 1.60
N PHE A 86 10.58 -3.66 0.53
CA PHE A 86 9.57 -3.52 -0.52
C PHE A 86 9.22 -4.87 -1.13
N SER A 87 10.21 -5.66 -1.58
CA SER A 87 9.96 -6.98 -2.14
C SER A 87 9.23 -7.90 -1.18
N ARG A 88 9.60 -7.88 0.10
CA ARG A 88 8.95 -8.69 1.14
C ARG A 88 7.50 -8.25 1.39
N TYR A 89 7.24 -6.94 1.42
CA TYR A 89 5.91 -6.37 1.51
C TYR A 89 5.04 -6.74 0.31
N VAL A 90 5.57 -6.61 -0.92
CA VAL A 90 4.87 -6.98 -2.15
C VAL A 90 4.51 -8.47 -2.13
N LEU A 91 5.45 -9.34 -1.75
CA LEU A 91 5.20 -10.78 -1.66
C LEU A 91 4.08 -11.11 -0.67
N MET A 92 4.11 -10.50 0.52
CA MET A 92 3.05 -10.69 1.52
C MET A 92 1.70 -10.13 1.03
N LEU A 93 1.69 -8.93 0.46
CA LEU A 93 0.48 -8.28 -0.04
C LEU A 93 -0.17 -9.10 -1.15
N VAL A 94 0.61 -9.50 -2.16
CA VAL A 94 0.12 -10.31 -3.29
C VAL A 94 -0.32 -11.68 -2.80
N GLY A 95 0.43 -12.32 -1.89
CA GLY A 95 0.08 -13.61 -1.32
C GLY A 95 -1.26 -13.59 -0.56
N ILE A 96 -1.44 -12.60 0.34
CA ILE A 96 -2.69 -12.44 1.11
C ILE A 96 -3.85 -12.05 0.18
N ALA A 97 -3.63 -11.13 -0.77
CA ALA A 97 -4.66 -10.72 -1.72
C ALA A 97 -5.11 -11.88 -2.62
N ALA A 98 -4.17 -12.67 -3.14
CA ALA A 98 -4.47 -13.85 -3.94
C ALA A 98 -5.22 -14.92 -3.13
N ALA A 99 -4.80 -15.18 -1.89
CA ALA A 99 -5.48 -16.12 -1.01
C ALA A 99 -6.91 -15.65 -0.69
N GLY A 100 -7.09 -14.38 -0.34
CA GLY A 100 -8.41 -13.79 -0.09
C GLY A 100 -9.30 -13.82 -1.33
N TYR A 101 -8.76 -13.48 -2.50
CA TYR A 101 -9.46 -13.57 -3.78
C TYR A 101 -9.89 -15.00 -4.08
N ALA A 102 -9.01 -15.98 -3.89
CA ALA A 102 -9.32 -17.39 -4.11
C ALA A 102 -10.46 -17.86 -3.18
N ILE A 103 -10.38 -17.53 -1.88
CA ILE A 103 -11.45 -17.86 -0.92
C ILE A 103 -12.78 -17.23 -1.36
N ALA A 104 -12.78 -15.94 -1.70
CA ALA A 104 -13.98 -15.27 -2.19
C ALA A 104 -14.50 -15.91 -3.49
N PHE A 105 -13.59 -16.27 -4.40
CA PHE A 105 -13.92 -16.94 -5.65
C PHE A 105 -14.58 -18.31 -5.41
N PHE A 106 -14.01 -19.15 -4.55
CA PHE A 106 -14.56 -20.48 -4.27
C PHE A 106 -15.87 -20.42 -3.47
N THR A 107 -15.99 -19.47 -2.53
CA THR A 107 -17.22 -19.30 -1.75
C THR A 107 -18.35 -18.62 -2.53
N ARG A 108 -18.06 -18.00 -3.68
CA ARG A 108 -19.10 -17.52 -4.60
C ARG A 108 -19.88 -18.65 -5.29
N ALA A 109 -19.29 -19.85 -5.36
CA ALA A 109 -19.79 -20.97 -6.15
C ALA A 109 -20.62 -22.01 -5.35
N GLY A 110 -20.94 -21.73 -4.09
CA GLY A 110 -21.79 -22.57 -3.22
C GLY A 110 -23.06 -21.84 -2.81
#